data_AF-A0A371X7S5-F1
#
_entry.id   AF-A0A371X7S5-F1
#
_cell.length_a   1.000
_cell.length_b   1.000
_cell.length_c   1.000
_cell.angle_alpha   90.00
_cell.angle_beta   90.00
_cell.angle_gamma   90.00
#
_symmetry.space_group_name_H-M   'P 1'
#
loop_
_entity.id
_entity.type
_entity.pdbx_description
1 polymer ?
#
loop_
_entity_poly.entity_id
_entity_poly.type
_entity_poly.pdbx_seq_one_letter_code
_entity_poly.pdbx_strand_id
1 'polypeptide(L)'
;MRPLASHAPPARIGALPLVLGLFLFGAGVFGSGVHGAKAETRAPEATPPNAEGSDDGSGAANETATSGLVRLRFESRNLDGVEATFAPREPVTRVEPGKVTRIYFFMSNRSNRTVQLRLNYRVEPDADSVFYNQLQGVCTTGQTLGPWETTFVYDSVLIDPAILDDAEPGEEKVLTVHYTLKPAEDFPQLR
;
A
#
# COMPACT_ATOMS: atom_id res chain seq x y z
N MET A 1 -38.40 58.81 -6.00
CA MET A 1 -38.08 59.33 -7.35
C MET A 1 -36.65 58.94 -7.69
N ARG A 2 -36.38 58.40 -8.91
CA ARG A 2 -35.14 58.40 -9.75
C ARG A 2 -33.70 58.40 -9.11
N PRO A 3 -32.65 57.90 -9.81
CA PRO A 3 -32.56 56.70 -10.67
C PRO A 3 -31.18 55.96 -10.72
N LEU A 4 -31.13 54.80 -11.41
CA LEU A 4 -30.09 54.26 -12.34
C LEU A 4 -28.57 54.27 -12.03
N ALA A 5 -27.97 53.06 -12.03
CA ALA A 5 -26.82 52.57 -12.85
C ALA A 5 -26.42 51.17 -12.31
N SER A 6 -26.39 50.02 -12.99
CA SER A 6 -25.96 49.66 -14.36
C SER A 6 -24.50 50.02 -14.67
N HIS A 7 -23.58 49.05 -14.49
CA HIS A 7 -22.28 49.01 -15.17
C HIS A 7 -21.71 47.57 -15.27
N ALA A 8 -21.50 47.15 -16.51
CA ALA A 8 -20.69 46.03 -17.00
C ALA A 8 -20.21 46.43 -18.43
N PRO A 9 -19.34 45.69 -19.15
CA PRO A 9 -18.55 44.52 -18.78
C PRO A 9 -17.07 44.96 -18.59
N PRO A 10 -16.02 44.72 -19.44
CA PRO A 10 -15.86 43.90 -20.64
C PRO A 10 -15.20 42.51 -20.38
N ALA A 11 -15.39 41.57 -21.31
CA ALA A 11 -14.65 40.30 -21.36
C ALA A 11 -13.25 40.47 -21.97
N ARG A 12 -12.32 39.55 -21.69
CA ARG A 12 -11.06 39.41 -22.46
C ARG A 12 -10.91 38.00 -23.01
N ILE A 13 -10.87 37.93 -24.34
CA ILE A 13 -10.64 36.73 -25.14
C ILE A 13 -9.14 36.45 -25.14
N GLY A 14 -8.72 35.30 -24.60
CA GLY A 14 -7.35 34.80 -24.70
C GLY A 14 -7.28 33.68 -25.72
N ALA A 15 -6.65 33.93 -26.88
CA ALA A 15 -6.53 32.92 -27.94
C ALA A 15 -5.47 31.86 -27.59
N LEU A 16 -5.80 30.60 -27.86
CA LEU A 16 -4.91 29.44 -27.67
C LEU A 16 -4.26 29.06 -29.01
N PRO A 17 -2.93 29.15 -29.18
CA PRO A 17 -2.27 28.60 -30.35
C PRO A 17 -2.07 27.09 -30.19
N LEU A 18 -2.73 26.33 -31.07
CA LEU A 18 -2.52 24.90 -31.28
C LEU A 18 -1.13 24.67 -31.90
N VAL A 19 -0.27 23.89 -31.24
CA VAL A 19 1.01 23.43 -31.80
C VAL A 19 0.95 21.91 -32.00
N LEU A 20 0.76 21.51 -33.25
CA LEU A 20 0.73 20.12 -33.70
C LEU A 20 2.16 19.64 -33.99
N GLY A 21 2.75 18.88 -33.06
CA GLY A 21 4.09 18.30 -33.19
C GLY A 21 4.05 16.81 -33.58
N LEU A 22 3.88 16.52 -34.87
CA LEU A 22 3.96 15.15 -35.40
C LEU A 22 5.43 14.74 -35.58
N PHE A 23 5.92 13.77 -34.81
CA PHE A 23 7.19 13.09 -35.12
C PHE A 23 7.06 11.56 -35.14
N LEU A 24 7.07 11.11 -36.39
CA LEU A 24 7.17 9.78 -36.99
C LEU A 24 7.74 8.62 -36.15
N PHE A 25 7.06 7.49 -36.31
CA PHE A 25 7.51 6.12 -36.06
C PHE A 25 8.98 5.86 -36.40
N GLY A 26 9.73 5.31 -35.44
CA GLY A 26 10.96 4.54 -35.68
C GLY A 26 10.69 3.05 -35.44
N ALA A 27 10.44 2.28 -36.50
CA ALA A 27 10.24 0.83 -36.40
C ALA A 27 11.59 0.09 -36.33
N GLY A 28 11.93 -0.47 -35.17
CA GLY A 28 13.12 -1.31 -34.95
C GLY A 28 12.84 -2.79 -35.23
N VAL A 29 13.56 -3.34 -36.20
CA VAL A 29 13.37 -4.70 -36.74
C VAL A 29 14.04 -5.77 -35.86
N PHE A 30 13.23 -6.74 -35.41
CA PHE A 30 13.41 -8.19 -35.55
C PHE A 30 14.80 -8.82 -35.33
N GLY A 31 14.90 -9.77 -34.39
CA GLY A 31 16.11 -10.58 -34.16
C GLY A 31 15.84 -11.81 -33.28
N SER A 32 15.27 -12.86 -33.85
CA SER A 32 14.96 -14.11 -33.15
C SER A 32 16.22 -14.87 -32.71
N GLY A 33 16.19 -15.44 -31.49
CA GLY A 33 17.33 -16.17 -30.91
C GLY A 33 16.94 -17.34 -30.01
N VAL A 34 15.94 -18.14 -30.41
CA VAL A 34 15.52 -19.34 -29.67
C VAL A 34 16.43 -20.54 -30.00
N HIS A 35 17.48 -20.73 -29.20
CA HIS A 35 18.18 -22.01 -29.17
C HIS A 35 17.36 -23.03 -28.39
N GLY A 36 16.92 -24.09 -29.06
CA GLY A 36 16.15 -25.15 -28.43
C GLY A 36 17.01 -26.09 -27.61
N ALA A 37 16.51 -26.48 -26.44
CA ALA A 37 16.88 -27.71 -25.76
C ALA A 37 15.64 -28.62 -25.75
N LYS A 38 15.75 -29.80 -26.35
CA LYS A 38 14.66 -30.75 -26.51
C LYS A 38 14.65 -31.72 -25.33
N ALA A 39 13.48 -31.82 -24.70
CA ALA A 39 12.97 -32.88 -23.82
C ALA A 39 13.91 -33.96 -23.28
N GLU A 40 13.77 -34.25 -21.97
CA GLU A 40 13.79 -35.63 -21.47
C GLU A 40 12.54 -35.84 -20.59
N THR A 41 11.81 -36.93 -20.84
CA THR A 41 10.55 -37.24 -20.15
C THR A 41 10.76 -38.30 -19.08
N ARG A 42 10.43 -38.01 -17.81
CA ARG A 42 10.03 -39.07 -16.86
C ARG A 42 9.15 -38.56 -15.73
N ALA A 43 7.84 -38.80 -15.85
CA ALA A 43 6.97 -38.92 -14.69
C ALA A 43 7.10 -40.33 -14.09
N PRO A 44 7.00 -40.48 -12.77
CA PRO A 44 6.47 -41.68 -12.14
C PRO A 44 5.00 -41.47 -11.71
N GLU A 45 4.23 -42.54 -11.81
CA GLU A 45 2.80 -42.64 -11.55
C GLU A 45 2.44 -42.57 -10.06
N ALA A 46 1.21 -42.16 -9.74
CA ALA A 46 0.73 -42.02 -8.36
C ALA A 46 -0.10 -43.22 -7.90
N THR A 47 -0.01 -43.59 -6.62
CA THR A 47 -1.06 -44.25 -5.80
C THR A 47 -0.70 -44.08 -4.32
N PRO A 48 -1.65 -43.74 -3.43
CA PRO A 48 -1.34 -43.34 -2.04
C PRO A 48 -1.48 -44.49 -1.02
N PRO A 49 -0.95 -44.30 0.19
CA PRO A 49 -1.60 -44.75 1.41
C PRO A 49 -2.16 -43.57 2.20
N ASN A 50 -3.47 -43.53 2.42
CA ASN A 50 -4.05 -42.72 3.50
C ASN A 50 -3.63 -43.33 4.84
N ALA A 51 -3.02 -42.53 5.70
CA ALA A 51 -2.95 -42.77 7.14
C ALA A 51 -3.07 -41.41 7.82
N GLU A 52 -4.04 -41.28 8.72
CA GLU A 52 -4.38 -40.03 9.37
C GLU A 52 -3.26 -39.55 10.31
N GLY A 53 -2.96 -38.24 10.24
CA GLY A 53 -1.96 -37.59 11.06
C GLY A 53 -2.23 -36.08 11.07
N SER A 54 -3.06 -35.64 12.01
CA SER A 54 -3.32 -34.22 12.26
C SER A 54 -2.12 -33.59 12.98
N ASP A 55 -1.47 -32.62 12.34
CA ASP A 55 -0.52 -31.73 13.01
C ASP A 55 -0.58 -30.32 12.38
N ASP A 56 -0.83 -29.31 13.20
CA ASP A 56 -1.06 -27.91 12.77
C ASP A 56 0.30 -27.19 12.53
N GLY A 57 0.93 -27.51 11.40
CA GLY A 57 2.26 -27.00 11.03
C GLY A 57 2.25 -25.73 10.18
N SER A 58 2.25 -24.55 10.81
CA SER A 58 2.47 -23.27 10.13
C SER A 58 3.81 -23.25 9.37
N GLY A 59 3.75 -23.16 8.04
CA GLY A 59 4.91 -23.04 7.15
C GLY A 59 5.59 -21.68 7.20
N ALA A 60 5.99 -21.22 8.38
CA ALA A 60 6.87 -20.06 8.52
C ALA A 60 8.27 -20.43 8.06
N ALA A 61 8.77 -19.78 7.00
CA ALA A 61 10.17 -19.88 6.63
C ALA A 61 11.04 -19.43 7.81
N ASN A 62 12.11 -20.18 8.10
CA ASN A 62 13.04 -19.89 9.19
C ASN A 62 13.89 -18.65 8.85
N GLU A 63 13.29 -17.47 8.98
CA GLU A 63 13.99 -16.20 8.93
C GLU A 63 14.82 -16.03 10.21
N THR A 64 16.15 -16.11 10.07
CA THR A 64 17.09 -15.89 11.17
C THR A 64 16.79 -14.58 11.90
N ALA A 65 16.53 -14.66 13.20
CA ALA A 65 16.29 -13.49 14.03
C ALA A 65 17.50 -12.55 13.99
N THR A 66 17.27 -11.30 13.57
CA THR A 66 18.30 -10.25 13.61
C THR A 66 18.15 -9.49 14.92
N SER A 67 19.08 -9.67 15.85
CA SER A 67 19.03 -9.00 17.15
C SER A 67 18.95 -7.48 17.00
N GLY A 68 18.00 -6.84 17.68
CA GLY A 68 17.84 -5.39 17.69
C GLY A 68 17.01 -4.81 16.52
N LEU A 69 16.45 -5.65 15.65
CA LEU A 69 15.39 -5.24 14.72
C LEU A 69 14.02 -5.61 15.28
N VAL A 70 13.00 -4.84 14.86
CA VAL A 70 11.59 -5.16 15.09
C VAL A 70 10.96 -5.55 13.76
N ARG A 71 10.22 -6.66 13.76
CA ARG A 71 9.50 -7.17 12.59
C ARG A 71 8.10 -6.58 12.57
N LEU A 72 7.81 -5.71 11.59
CA LEU A 72 6.45 -5.23 11.33
C LEU A 72 5.78 -6.15 10.32
N ARG A 73 4.62 -6.69 10.67
CA ARG A 73 3.72 -7.45 9.77
C ARG A 73 2.50 -6.59 9.45
N PHE A 74 2.11 -6.52 8.19
CA PHE A 74 1.02 -5.66 7.73
C PHE A 74 -0.15 -6.48 7.21
N GLU A 75 -1.31 -6.32 7.85
CA GLU A 75 -2.56 -6.93 7.44
C GLU A 75 -3.56 -5.84 7.05
N SER A 76 -4.19 -5.98 5.88
CA SER A 76 -5.05 -4.95 5.30
C SER A 76 -6.41 -5.52 4.92
N ARG A 77 -7.48 -4.92 5.44
CA ARG A 77 -8.86 -5.21 5.04
C ARG A 77 -9.60 -3.94 4.62
N ASN A 78 -10.70 -4.14 3.91
CA ASN A 78 -11.67 -3.09 3.63
C ASN A 78 -12.85 -3.16 4.61
N LEU A 79 -13.52 -2.05 4.83
CA LEU A 79 -14.89 -2.03 5.34
C LEU A 79 -15.86 -2.47 4.23
N ASP A 80 -16.99 -3.08 4.61
CA ASP A 80 -18.02 -3.50 3.67
C ASP A 80 -18.51 -2.33 2.79
N GLY A 81 -18.71 -2.60 1.50
CA GLY A 81 -19.12 -1.60 0.51
C GLY A 81 -18.01 -0.69 -0.02
N VAL A 82 -16.77 -0.79 0.45
CA VAL A 82 -15.64 -0.01 -0.10
C VAL A 82 -15.12 -0.62 -1.40
N GLU A 83 -15.50 -0.03 -2.53
CA GLU A 83 -15.04 -0.37 -3.89
C GLU A 83 -13.59 0.12 -4.18
N ALA A 84 -12.65 -0.22 -3.31
CA ALA A 84 -11.22 0.10 -3.46
C ALA A 84 -10.36 -1.04 -2.92
N THR A 85 -9.07 -1.10 -3.25
CA THR A 85 -8.12 -2.06 -2.67
C THR A 85 -6.93 -1.32 -2.09
N PHE A 86 -6.53 -1.66 -0.87
CA PHE A 86 -5.31 -1.21 -0.20
C PHE A 86 -4.48 -2.43 0.20
N ALA A 87 -3.18 -2.43 -0.09
CA ALA A 87 -2.28 -3.55 0.23
C ALA A 87 -0.85 -3.06 0.47
N PRO A 88 -0.10 -3.67 1.42
CA PRO A 88 1.32 -3.37 1.61
C PRO A 88 2.16 -3.82 0.42
N ARG A 89 3.21 -3.05 0.09
CA ARG A 89 4.23 -3.45 -0.92
C ARG A 89 5.03 -4.66 -0.43
N GLU A 90 5.29 -4.69 0.87
CA GLU A 90 5.99 -5.77 1.58
C GLU A 90 5.12 -6.15 2.79
N PRO A 91 4.55 -7.38 2.84
CA PRO A 91 3.70 -7.80 3.97
C PRO A 91 4.44 -7.89 5.31
N VAL A 92 5.78 -7.98 5.25
CA VAL A 92 6.67 -7.97 6.42
C VAL A 92 7.85 -7.03 6.11
N THR A 93 8.15 -6.12 7.02
CA THR A 93 9.32 -5.22 6.95
C THR A 93 10.03 -5.22 8.30
N ARG A 94 11.36 -5.39 8.29
CA ARG A 94 12.20 -5.21 9.48
C ARG A 94 12.62 -3.76 9.62
N VAL A 95 12.50 -3.21 10.82
CA VAL A 95 12.83 -1.81 11.11
C VAL A 95 13.79 -1.71 12.29
N GLU A 96 14.63 -0.68 12.27
CA GLU A 96 15.49 -0.31 13.39
C GLU A 96 14.72 0.64 14.33
N PRO A 97 14.50 0.29 15.61
CA PRO A 97 13.91 1.20 16.58
C PRO A 97 14.72 2.49 16.73
N GLY A 98 14.04 3.59 17.06
CA GLY A 98 14.62 4.93 17.12
C GLY A 98 14.82 5.60 15.75
N LYS A 99 14.57 4.92 14.62
CA LYS A 99 14.65 5.49 13.26
C LYS A 99 13.27 5.62 12.62
N VAL A 100 13.02 6.77 11.98
CA VAL A 100 11.83 6.97 11.16
C VAL A 100 11.95 6.15 9.88
N THR A 101 11.03 5.21 9.69
CA THR A 101 10.96 4.33 8.52
C THR A 101 9.74 4.66 7.67
N ARG A 102 9.85 4.58 6.34
CA ARG A 102 8.71 4.70 5.42
C ARG A 102 8.24 3.31 5.01
N ILE A 103 6.98 3.00 5.32
CA ILE A 103 6.29 1.78 4.89
C ILE A 103 5.43 2.13 3.69
N TYR A 104 5.43 1.27 2.68
CA TYR A 104 4.90 1.58 1.36
C TYR A 104 3.70 0.69 1.00
N PHE A 105 2.68 1.28 0.38
CA PHE A 105 1.43 0.60 0.07
C PHE A 105 0.92 0.99 -1.33
N PHE A 106 0.22 0.05 -1.97
CA PHE A 106 -0.56 0.31 -3.17
C PHE A 106 -2.00 0.59 -2.80
N MET A 107 -2.61 1.59 -3.42
CA MET A 107 -4.05 1.83 -3.29
C MET A 107 -4.69 2.09 -4.65
N SER A 108 -5.84 1.44 -4.89
CA SER A 108 -6.52 1.42 -6.19
C SER A 108 -8.02 1.56 -6.02
N ASN A 109 -8.64 2.48 -6.74
CA ASN A 109 -10.08 2.60 -6.86
C ASN A 109 -10.60 1.53 -7.83
N ARG A 110 -11.67 0.83 -7.44
CA ARG A 110 -12.32 -0.23 -8.24
C ARG A 110 -13.71 0.18 -8.73
N SER A 111 -14.02 1.47 -8.69
CA SER A 111 -15.29 2.05 -9.13
C SER A 111 -15.10 3.05 -10.28
N ASN A 112 -16.22 3.40 -10.92
CA ASN A 112 -16.31 4.44 -11.94
C ASN A 112 -16.52 5.87 -11.36
N ARG A 113 -16.38 6.04 -10.04
CA ARG A 113 -16.59 7.30 -9.32
C ARG A 113 -15.30 7.76 -8.66
N THR A 114 -15.11 9.06 -8.44
CA THR A 114 -14.05 9.54 -7.54
C THR A 114 -14.38 9.10 -6.11
N VAL A 115 -13.41 8.51 -5.41
CA VAL A 115 -13.54 8.08 -4.02
C VAL A 115 -12.58 8.86 -3.13
N GLN A 116 -13.01 9.16 -1.90
CA GLN A 116 -12.14 9.66 -0.84
C GLN A 116 -12.03 8.56 0.22
N LEU A 117 -10.80 8.17 0.54
CA LEU A 117 -10.49 7.01 1.37
C LEU A 117 -9.64 7.41 2.56
N ARG A 118 -9.79 6.68 3.66
CA ARG A 118 -8.97 6.83 4.88
C ARG A 118 -8.73 5.45 5.50
N LEU A 119 -7.62 5.34 6.21
CA LEU A 119 -7.28 4.16 7.00
C LEU A 119 -7.57 4.41 8.48
N ASN A 120 -8.06 3.39 9.17
CA ASN A 120 -7.83 3.22 10.60
C ASN A 120 -6.84 2.06 10.78
N TYR A 121 -6.04 2.08 11.85
CA TYR A 121 -5.17 0.96 12.21
C TYR A 121 -5.36 0.56 13.67
N ARG A 122 -4.95 -0.67 14.01
CA ARG A 122 -4.61 -1.13 15.36
C ARG A 122 -3.29 -1.90 15.31
N VAL A 123 -2.59 -2.04 16.43
CA VAL A 123 -1.31 -2.75 16.51
C VAL A 123 -1.43 -3.86 17.55
N GLU A 124 -1.03 -5.07 17.17
CA GLU A 124 -1.00 -6.24 18.05
C GLU A 124 0.45 -6.72 18.26
N PRO A 125 0.83 -7.19 19.45
CA PRO A 125 -0.01 -7.29 20.66
C PRO A 125 -0.33 -5.91 21.25
N ASP A 126 -1.51 -5.78 21.86
CA ASP A 126 -1.99 -4.49 22.42
C ASP A 126 -1.01 -3.90 23.46
N ALA A 127 -0.31 -4.76 24.21
CA ALA A 127 0.70 -4.36 25.20
C ALA A 127 1.87 -3.57 24.57
N ASP A 128 2.29 -3.94 23.36
CA ASP A 128 3.43 -3.31 22.67
C ASP A 128 2.97 -2.17 21.73
N SER A 129 1.66 -1.95 21.58
CA SER A 129 1.09 -0.93 20.70
C SER A 129 1.56 0.49 21.05
N VAL A 130 1.91 0.74 22.32
CA VAL A 130 2.44 2.02 22.82
C VAL A 130 3.77 2.42 22.19
N PHE A 131 4.59 1.45 21.73
CA PHE A 131 5.88 1.72 21.11
C PHE A 131 5.75 2.08 19.62
N TYR A 132 4.59 1.82 18.99
CA TYR A 132 4.35 2.10 17.58
C TYR A 132 3.81 3.52 17.37
N ASN A 133 4.64 4.39 16.78
CA ASN A 133 4.28 5.78 16.53
C ASN A 133 4.11 6.03 15.02
N GLN A 134 2.87 6.09 14.54
CA GLN A 134 2.60 6.59 13.18
C GLN A 134 2.68 8.12 13.15
N LEU A 135 3.72 8.65 12.51
CA LEU A 135 4.00 10.09 12.43
C LEU A 135 3.23 10.78 11.30
N GLN A 136 3.09 10.12 10.16
CA GLN A 136 2.36 10.61 8.98
C GLN A 136 1.79 9.43 8.21
N GLY A 137 0.66 9.63 7.53
CA GLY A 137 0.11 8.62 6.63
C GLY A 137 -1.32 8.88 6.20
N VAL A 138 -1.88 7.94 5.44
CA VAL A 138 -3.25 8.02 4.90
C VAL A 138 -4.31 8.04 6.01
N CYS A 139 -3.99 7.54 7.21
CA CYS A 139 -4.81 7.67 8.41
C CYS A 139 -5.16 9.14 8.75
N THR A 140 -4.19 10.06 8.57
CA THR A 140 -4.31 11.47 8.97
C THR A 140 -4.85 12.34 7.84
N THR A 141 -4.31 12.20 6.63
CA THR A 141 -4.69 13.05 5.48
C THR A 141 -5.90 12.52 4.73
N GLY A 142 -6.13 11.21 4.75
CA GLY A 142 -6.90 10.53 3.70
C GLY A 142 -6.17 10.56 2.36
N GLN A 143 -6.83 10.01 1.33
CA GLN A 143 -6.38 10.02 -0.05
C GLN A 143 -7.59 10.01 -0.98
N THR A 144 -7.60 10.89 -1.98
CA THR A 144 -8.59 10.90 -3.05
C THR A 144 -8.06 10.11 -4.25
N LEU A 145 -8.92 9.33 -4.89
CA LEU A 145 -8.60 8.60 -6.12
C LEU A 145 -9.73 8.82 -7.14
N GLY A 146 -9.37 9.22 -8.36
CA GLY A 146 -10.28 9.25 -9.51
C GLY A 146 -10.77 7.86 -9.92
N PRO A 147 -11.75 7.76 -10.84
CA PRO A 147 -12.25 6.50 -11.36
C PRO A 147 -11.12 5.59 -11.84
N TRP A 148 -11.07 4.35 -11.34
CA TRP A 148 -10.03 3.35 -11.65
C TRP A 148 -8.57 3.75 -11.38
N GLU A 149 -8.33 4.87 -10.70
CA GLU A 149 -6.98 5.35 -10.40
C GLU A 149 -6.27 4.39 -9.43
N THR A 150 -4.99 4.14 -9.69
CA THR A 150 -4.09 3.40 -8.80
C THR A 150 -2.89 4.27 -8.49
N THR A 151 -2.56 4.40 -7.22
CA THR A 151 -1.43 5.20 -6.73
C THR A 151 -0.61 4.45 -5.69
N PHE A 152 0.52 5.06 -5.33
CA PHE A 152 1.45 4.56 -4.35
C PHE A 152 1.52 5.55 -3.18
N VAL A 153 1.25 5.06 -1.97
CA VAL A 153 1.22 5.85 -0.75
C VAL A 153 2.24 5.31 0.26
N TYR A 154 2.59 6.11 1.27
CA TYR A 154 3.45 5.68 2.35
C TYR A 154 2.99 6.22 3.69
N ASP A 155 3.19 5.41 4.72
CA ASP A 155 3.12 5.83 6.11
C ASP A 155 4.57 6.01 6.62
N SER A 156 4.79 7.03 7.46
CA SER A 156 6.06 7.24 8.15
C SER A 156 5.89 6.86 9.61
N VAL A 157 6.67 5.87 10.07
CA VAL A 157 6.54 5.24 11.39
C VAL A 157 7.84 5.35 12.17
N LEU A 158 7.74 5.42 13.49
CA LEU A 158 8.85 5.33 14.43
C LEU A 158 8.49 4.27 15.47
N ILE A 159 9.39 3.31 15.69
CA ILE A 159 9.27 2.38 16.80
C ILE A 159 10.15 2.90 17.93
N ASP A 160 9.61 3.00 19.13
CA ASP A 160 10.37 3.39 20.32
C ASP A 160 11.42 2.31 20.66
N PRO A 161 12.71 2.66 20.87
CA PRO A 161 13.74 1.71 21.30
C PRO A 161 13.39 0.87 22.52
N ALA A 162 12.57 1.38 23.46
CA ALA A 162 12.22 0.70 24.71
C ALA A 162 11.48 -0.64 24.50
N ILE A 163 10.93 -0.91 23.31
CA ILE A 163 10.35 -2.23 22.95
C ILE A 163 11.37 -3.39 23.07
N LEU A 164 12.67 -3.08 23.04
CA LEU A 164 13.76 -4.04 23.13
C LEU A 164 14.25 -4.28 24.58
N ASP A 165 13.79 -3.51 25.57
CA ASP A 165 14.29 -3.60 26.95
C ASP A 165 13.95 -4.95 27.59
N ASP A 166 12.76 -5.50 27.28
CA ASP A 166 12.27 -6.82 27.69
C ASP A 166 12.37 -7.86 26.54
N ALA A 167 13.35 -7.73 25.63
CA ALA A 167 13.62 -8.70 24.58
C ALA A 167 14.67 -9.74 25.02
N GLU A 168 14.33 -11.03 24.95
CA GLU A 168 15.30 -12.08 25.23
C GLU A 168 16.42 -12.10 24.17
N PRO A 169 17.68 -12.44 24.52
CA PRO A 169 18.78 -12.45 23.57
C PRO A 169 18.54 -13.38 22.37
N GLY A 170 18.29 -12.79 21.20
CA GLY A 170 17.97 -13.50 19.96
C GLY A 170 16.48 -13.62 19.65
N GLU A 171 15.59 -13.09 20.49
CA GLU A 171 14.18 -12.88 20.15
C GLU A 171 14.04 -11.68 19.20
N GLU A 172 13.21 -11.81 18.16
CA GLU A 172 12.81 -10.68 17.30
C GLU A 172 11.38 -10.28 17.68
N LYS A 173 11.19 -9.08 18.25
CA LYS A 173 9.85 -8.57 18.57
C LYS A 173 9.05 -8.39 17.28
N VAL A 174 7.78 -8.82 17.29
CA VAL A 174 6.88 -8.77 16.13
C VAL A 174 5.65 -7.92 16.44
N LEU A 175 5.44 -6.86 15.68
CA LEU A 175 4.21 -6.07 15.71
C LEU A 175 3.37 -6.35 14.46
N THR A 176 2.09 -6.67 14.63
CA THR A 176 1.14 -6.81 13.53
C THR A 176 0.26 -5.58 13.45
N VAL A 177 0.40 -4.81 12.37
CA VAL A 177 -0.38 -3.59 12.11
C VAL A 177 -1.56 -3.93 11.22
N HIS A 178 -2.76 -3.82 11.77
CA HIS A 178 -4.01 -4.17 11.13
C HIS A 178 -4.72 -2.93 10.59
N TYR A 179 -4.63 -2.71 9.29
CA TYR A 179 -5.29 -1.62 8.59
C TYR A 179 -6.72 -1.97 8.17
N THR A 180 -7.63 -1.02 8.35
CA THR A 180 -9.01 -1.07 7.83
C THR A 180 -9.28 0.16 6.95
N LEU A 181 -9.45 -0.06 5.65
CA LEU A 181 -9.80 0.97 4.67
C LEU A 181 -11.29 1.33 4.77
N LYS A 182 -11.59 2.63 4.80
CA LYS A 182 -12.93 3.20 4.96
C LYS A 182 -13.15 4.37 3.99
N PRO A 183 -14.40 4.74 3.68
CA PRO A 183 -14.70 6.04 3.09
C PRO A 183 -14.25 7.16 4.02
N ALA A 184 -13.72 8.25 3.47
CA ALA A 184 -13.45 9.47 4.20
C ALA A 184 -14.70 10.37 4.17
N GLU A 185 -15.71 10.03 4.96
CA GLU A 185 -16.89 10.86 5.16
C GLU A 185 -16.51 12.19 5.83
N ASP A 186 -17.11 13.29 5.34
CA ASP A 186 -17.08 14.65 5.88
C ASP A 186 -15.81 15.12 6.61
N PHE A 187 -14.65 14.98 5.95
CA PHE A 187 -13.52 15.85 6.28
C PHE A 187 -13.70 17.21 5.62
N PRO A 188 -13.72 18.32 6.40
CA PRO A 188 -13.62 19.64 5.83
C PRO A 188 -12.31 19.72 5.04
N GLN A 189 -12.40 19.94 3.74
CA GLN A 189 -11.26 20.34 2.94
C GLN A 189 -10.72 21.63 3.56
N LEU A 190 -9.51 21.57 4.14
CA LEU A 190 -8.87 22.75 4.72
C LEU A 190 -8.65 23.77 3.60
N ARG A 191 -9.48 24.81 3.59
CA ARG A 191 -9.30 26.05 2.81
C ARG A 191 -8.56 27.07 3.67
#